data_AF-A0A3A5H4V1-F1
#
_entry.id   AF-A0A3A5H4V1-F1
#
_cell.length_a   1.000
_cell.length_b   1.000
_cell.length_c   1.000
_cell.angle_alpha   90.00
_cell.angle_beta   90.00
_cell.angle_gamma   90.00
#
_symmetry.space_group_name_H-M   'P 1'
#
loop_
_entity.id
_entity.type
_entity.pdbx_description
1 polymer ?
#
loop_
_entity_poly.entity_id
_entity_poly.type
_entity_poly.pdbx_seq_one_letter_code
_entity_poly.pdbx_strand_id
1 'polypeptide(L)'
;MRIAFAAVLLLVLPACGREAGPTDSGMLAFAPSGEYVVTAVTVDGADHALVEGSEARLSFDDGKLGITAGCNHLFGDYSLAGDRLTAGAIGGTEMGCPEPLMAQDTWLAKLFSGDVTIGRDPLTLTAGDTVLTLTPRADVHPDTTLLGTAWALDGLIEGDSVSSIPAGPPVVLTLSKRSASVTGLCNGFGADVTLTGDEITWTPGMRTLIACADPARQQLDTTVSGILAGATSYTIEEATLTLTNGKQGLTFRAS
;
A
#
# COMPACT_ATOMS: atom_id res chain seq x y z
N MET A 1 -3.19 61.99 71.39
CA MET A 1 -2.07 61.28 70.74
C MET A 1 -2.42 61.17 69.26
N ARG A 2 -1.76 61.95 68.40
CA ARG A 2 -2.04 62.07 66.96
C ARG A 2 -1.14 61.07 66.20
N ILE A 3 -1.70 60.20 65.38
CA ILE A 3 -0.96 59.40 64.40
C ILE A 3 -1.68 59.51 63.07
N ALA A 4 -0.98 60.07 62.07
CA ALA A 4 -1.46 60.36 60.73
C ALA A 4 -1.31 59.12 59.83
N PHE A 5 -2.33 58.82 59.04
CA PHE A 5 -2.30 57.81 57.98
C PHE A 5 -1.62 58.39 56.73
N ALA A 6 -0.52 57.77 56.30
CA ALA A 6 0.13 58.03 55.03
C ALA A 6 -0.53 57.17 53.93
N ALA A 7 -1.13 57.82 52.94
CA ALA A 7 -1.69 57.17 51.75
C ALA A 7 -0.56 56.85 50.76
N VAL A 8 -0.38 55.58 50.43
CA VAL A 8 0.51 55.13 49.34
C VAL A 8 -0.32 55.06 48.06
N LEU A 9 0.06 55.87 47.08
CA LEU A 9 -0.56 55.97 45.76
C LEU A 9 0.13 54.94 44.83
N LEU A 10 -0.57 53.88 44.43
CA LEU A 10 -0.08 52.92 43.43
C LEU A 10 -0.37 53.46 42.02
N LEU A 11 0.68 53.75 41.24
CA LEU A 11 0.58 53.99 39.80
C LEU A 11 0.44 52.65 39.05
N VAL A 12 -0.60 52.53 38.22
CA VAL A 12 -0.77 51.41 37.29
C VAL A 12 -0.45 51.92 35.87
N LEU A 13 0.57 51.33 35.23
CA LEU A 13 0.92 51.60 33.84
C LEU A 13 0.09 50.70 32.90
N PRO A 14 -0.47 51.20 31.79
CA PRO A 14 -1.07 50.36 30.77
C PRO A 14 0.04 49.63 30.00
N ALA A 15 0.11 48.30 30.19
CA ALA A 15 0.92 47.44 29.33
C ALA A 15 0.21 47.29 27.98
N CYS A 16 0.80 47.82 26.91
CA CYS A 16 0.42 47.48 25.54
C CYS A 16 0.74 46.00 25.30
N GLY A 17 -0.24 45.12 25.53
CA GLY A 17 -0.22 43.77 25.01
C GLY A 17 -0.27 43.84 23.49
N ARG A 18 0.84 43.52 22.81
CA ARG A 18 0.75 42.98 21.46
C ARG A 18 0.22 41.57 21.63
N GLU A 19 -1.07 41.38 21.38
CA GLU A 19 -1.62 40.06 21.11
C GLU A 19 -0.88 39.54 19.87
N ALA A 20 0.10 38.67 20.10
CA ALA A 20 0.50 37.74 19.07
C ALA A 20 -0.79 36.96 18.74
N GLY A 21 -1.38 37.27 17.59
CA GLY A 21 -2.49 36.49 17.07
C GLY A 21 -2.09 35.01 17.10
N PRO A 22 -3.07 34.10 17.27
CA PRO A 22 -2.78 32.68 17.26
C PRO A 22 -1.99 32.41 15.97
N THR A 23 -0.74 32.00 16.14
CA THR A 23 0.02 31.39 15.06
C THR A 23 -0.80 30.16 14.70
N ASP A 24 -1.39 30.19 13.50
CA ASP A 24 -2.18 29.13 12.92
C ASP A 24 -1.30 27.87 12.80
N SER A 25 -1.12 27.20 13.93
CA SER A 25 -0.43 25.93 14.07
C SER A 25 -1.45 24.79 13.85
N GLY A 26 -2.49 25.05 13.06
CA GLY A 26 -3.79 24.43 13.21
C GLY A 26 -4.43 23.88 11.93
N MET A 27 -3.69 23.77 10.83
CA MET A 27 -4.13 22.96 9.71
C MET A 27 -2.91 22.35 9.03
N LEU A 28 -2.46 21.18 9.50
CA LEU A 28 -1.62 20.33 8.66
C LEU A 28 -2.38 20.16 7.33
N ALA A 29 -1.74 20.57 6.24
CA ALA A 29 -2.26 20.31 4.91
C ALA A 29 -2.46 18.80 4.80
N PHE A 30 -3.69 18.36 4.55
CA PHE A 30 -3.95 16.96 4.30
C PHE A 30 -3.39 16.64 2.93
N ALA A 31 -2.45 15.71 2.91
CA ALA A 31 -1.90 15.15 1.70
C ALA A 31 -2.38 13.70 1.63
N PRO A 32 -3.18 13.31 0.63
CA PRO A 32 -3.42 11.90 0.39
C PRO A 32 -2.06 11.23 0.11
N SER A 33 -1.88 10.05 0.68
CA SER A 33 -0.73 9.18 0.43
C SER A 33 -1.20 7.73 0.32
N GLY A 34 -0.48 6.94 -0.46
CA GLY A 34 -0.80 5.53 -0.72
C GLY A 34 -1.75 5.32 -1.90
N GLU A 35 -2.26 4.09 -1.99
CA GLU A 35 -3.12 3.60 -3.07
C GLU A 35 -4.61 3.70 -2.70
N TYR A 36 -5.43 4.16 -3.64
CA TYR A 36 -6.87 4.30 -3.49
C TYR A 36 -7.61 3.68 -4.67
N VAL A 37 -8.77 3.10 -4.41
CA VAL A 37 -9.75 2.68 -5.41
C VAL A 37 -10.82 3.77 -5.52
N VAL A 38 -11.21 4.11 -6.75
CA VAL A 38 -12.36 4.97 -7.03
C VAL A 38 -13.63 4.11 -6.89
N THR A 39 -14.30 4.21 -5.75
CA THR A 39 -15.46 3.38 -5.40
C THR A 39 -16.79 3.97 -5.85
N ALA A 40 -16.84 5.28 -6.10
CA ALA A 40 -17.98 5.94 -6.70
C ALA A 40 -17.54 7.14 -7.55
N VAL A 41 -18.30 7.42 -8.60
CA VAL A 41 -18.14 8.59 -9.46
C VAL A 41 -19.50 9.22 -9.66
N THR A 42 -19.57 10.54 -9.48
CA THR A 42 -20.73 11.33 -9.92
C THR A 42 -20.31 12.40 -10.91
N VAL A 43 -21.10 12.62 -11.95
CA VAL A 43 -20.96 13.72 -12.92
C VAL A 43 -22.27 14.49 -12.95
N ASP A 44 -22.24 15.80 -12.77
CA ASP A 44 -23.43 16.64 -12.64
C ASP A 44 -24.39 16.18 -11.53
N GLY A 45 -23.82 15.59 -10.47
CA GLY A 45 -24.56 15.01 -9.34
C GLY A 45 -25.29 13.70 -9.66
N ALA A 46 -25.10 13.12 -10.84
CA ALA A 46 -25.65 11.81 -11.21
C ALA A 46 -24.54 10.74 -11.24
N ASP A 47 -24.89 9.51 -10.87
CA ASP A 47 -23.95 8.38 -10.88
C ASP A 47 -23.38 8.15 -12.29
N HIS A 48 -22.07 7.99 -12.36
CA HIS A 48 -21.34 7.66 -13.58
C HIS A 48 -20.66 6.30 -13.41
N ALA A 49 -21.12 5.30 -14.17
CA ALA A 49 -20.52 3.97 -14.11
C ALA A 49 -19.17 3.96 -14.82
N LEU A 50 -18.15 3.39 -14.17
CA LEU A 50 -16.92 2.97 -14.82
C LEU A 50 -17.19 1.78 -15.74
N VAL A 51 -16.32 1.56 -16.72
CA VAL A 51 -16.35 0.43 -17.64
C VAL A 51 -16.39 -0.88 -16.87
N GLU A 52 -17.33 -1.76 -17.21
CA GLU A 52 -17.50 -3.04 -16.55
C GLU A 52 -16.21 -3.87 -16.55
N GLY A 53 -15.86 -4.44 -15.39
CA GLY A 53 -14.64 -5.22 -15.21
C GLY A 53 -13.36 -4.40 -15.08
N SER A 54 -13.43 -3.07 -15.14
CA SER A 54 -12.33 -2.19 -14.79
C SER A 54 -12.39 -1.78 -13.31
N GLU A 55 -11.23 -1.44 -12.75
CA GLU A 55 -11.11 -0.84 -11.44
C GLU A 55 -10.19 0.38 -11.53
N ALA A 56 -10.79 1.56 -11.34
CA ALA A 56 -10.02 2.79 -11.34
C ALA A 56 -9.28 2.96 -10.01
N ARG A 57 -7.98 3.23 -10.09
CA ARG A 57 -7.05 3.38 -8.98
C ARG A 57 -6.25 4.67 -9.12
N LEU A 58 -6.01 5.32 -7.99
CA LEU A 58 -5.13 6.47 -7.87
C LEU A 58 -4.05 6.17 -6.83
N SER A 59 -2.82 6.59 -7.11
CA SER A 59 -1.72 6.51 -6.15
C SER A 59 -1.11 7.88 -5.91
N PHE A 60 -0.77 8.14 -4.66
CA PHE A 60 -0.13 9.38 -4.23
C PHE A 60 1.13 9.04 -3.43
N ASP A 61 2.29 9.41 -3.98
CA ASP A 61 3.58 9.17 -3.34
C ASP A 61 4.54 10.32 -3.61
N ASP A 62 4.97 11.03 -2.57
CA ASP A 62 5.95 12.11 -2.63
C ASP A 62 5.78 13.09 -3.82
N GLY A 63 4.55 13.61 -4.02
CA GLY A 63 4.25 14.53 -5.12
C GLY A 63 4.12 13.84 -6.49
N LYS A 64 4.08 12.52 -6.55
CA LYS A 64 3.76 11.71 -7.74
C LYS A 64 2.33 11.21 -7.67
N LEU A 65 1.61 11.42 -8.77
CA LEU A 65 0.26 10.92 -9.00
C LEU A 65 0.34 9.77 -10.00
N GLY A 66 -0.10 8.58 -9.60
CA GLY A 66 -0.40 7.48 -10.50
C GLY A 66 -1.90 7.35 -10.74
N ILE A 67 -2.29 7.00 -11.96
CA ILE A 67 -3.68 6.82 -12.36
C ILE A 67 -3.78 5.56 -13.21
N THR A 68 -4.67 4.65 -12.84
CA THR A 68 -5.08 3.54 -13.71
C THR A 68 -6.60 3.58 -13.77
N ALA A 69 -7.20 3.86 -14.92
CA ALA A 69 -8.66 3.96 -15.01
C ALA A 69 -9.23 2.77 -15.77
N GLY A 70 -8.69 2.48 -16.96
CA GLY A 70 -9.11 1.39 -17.82
C GLY A 70 -7.93 0.47 -18.12
N CYS A 71 -7.00 0.94 -18.93
CA CYS A 71 -5.99 0.07 -19.54
C CYS A 71 -4.58 0.62 -19.40
N ASN A 72 -4.39 1.91 -19.67
CA ASN A 72 -3.09 2.55 -19.57
C ASN A 72 -2.77 2.96 -18.14
N HIS A 73 -1.49 2.88 -17.81
CA HIS A 73 -0.95 3.47 -16.59
C HIS A 73 -0.54 4.90 -16.90
N LEU A 74 -1.20 5.86 -16.27
CA LEU A 74 -0.90 7.27 -16.38
C LEU A 74 -0.17 7.74 -15.13
N PHE A 75 0.67 8.75 -15.29
CA PHE A 75 1.50 9.26 -14.21
C PHE A 75 1.85 10.72 -14.43
N GLY A 76 2.06 11.45 -13.35
CA GLY A 76 2.55 12.82 -13.38
C GLY A 76 2.94 13.32 -12.00
N ASP A 77 3.43 14.55 -11.96
CA ASP A 77 3.66 15.25 -10.70
C ASP A 77 2.35 15.88 -10.21
N TYR A 78 2.23 16.10 -8.90
CA TYR A 78 1.19 16.94 -8.31
C TYR A 78 1.76 17.81 -7.20
N SER A 79 1.07 18.91 -6.94
CA SER A 79 1.33 19.80 -5.80
C SER A 79 0.05 20.07 -5.04
N LEU A 80 0.19 20.37 -3.75
CA LEU A 80 -0.93 20.67 -2.86
C LEU A 80 -0.82 22.09 -2.31
N ALA A 81 -1.96 22.79 -2.32
CA ALA A 81 -2.13 24.08 -1.66
C ALA A 81 -3.45 24.05 -0.87
N GLY A 82 -3.38 23.74 0.43
CA GLY A 82 -4.57 23.56 1.26
C GLY A 82 -5.33 22.30 0.87
N ASP A 83 -6.56 22.46 0.40
CA ASP A 83 -7.43 21.41 -0.13
C ASP A 83 -7.37 21.31 -1.67
N ARG A 84 -6.50 22.09 -2.33
CA ARG A 84 -6.38 22.08 -3.79
C ARG A 84 -5.19 21.24 -4.24
N LEU A 85 -5.46 20.31 -5.15
CA LEU A 85 -4.49 19.55 -5.89
C LEU A 85 -4.34 20.14 -7.29
N THR A 86 -3.09 20.34 -7.71
CA THR A 86 -2.74 20.74 -9.07
C THR A 86 -1.78 19.72 -9.63
N ALA A 87 -2.20 18.98 -10.64
CA ALA A 87 -1.33 18.06 -11.35
C ALA A 87 -0.51 18.81 -12.40
N GLY A 88 0.72 18.33 -12.64
CA GLY A 88 1.54 18.72 -13.77
C GLY A 88 1.09 18.03 -15.06
N ALA A 89 2.01 17.91 -16.02
CA ALA A 89 1.75 17.13 -17.22
C ALA A 89 1.53 15.65 -16.86
N ILE A 90 0.39 15.09 -17.29
CA ILE A 90 0.10 13.66 -17.16
C ILE A 90 0.61 12.96 -18.42
N GLY A 91 1.57 12.06 -18.24
CA GLY A 91 2.00 11.10 -19.25
C GLY A 91 1.32 9.74 -19.02
N GLY A 92 1.62 8.76 -19.88
CA GLY A 92 1.13 7.41 -19.69
C GLY A 92 1.72 6.41 -20.68
N THR A 93 1.38 5.15 -20.49
CA THR A 93 1.66 4.08 -21.46
C THR A 93 0.76 4.21 -22.70
N GLU A 94 1.13 3.53 -23.78
CA GLU A 94 0.34 3.44 -25.02
C GLU A 94 -0.03 1.98 -25.35
N MET A 95 -0.64 1.28 -24.38
CA MET A 95 -1.18 -0.05 -24.57
C MET A 95 -2.46 0.01 -25.41
N GLY A 96 -2.54 -0.86 -26.42
CA GLY A 96 -3.74 -1.03 -27.24
C GLY A 96 -4.76 -1.93 -26.55
N CYS A 97 -5.97 -1.42 -26.35
CA CYS A 97 -7.07 -2.10 -25.64
C CYS A 97 -8.43 -1.68 -26.19
N PRO A 98 -9.53 -2.33 -25.80
CA PRO A 98 -10.87 -1.93 -26.21
C PRO A 98 -11.14 -0.45 -26.00
N GLU A 99 -11.78 0.19 -26.99
CA GLU A 99 -12.06 1.63 -27.01
C GLU A 99 -12.69 2.18 -25.72
N PRO A 100 -13.64 1.50 -25.05
CA PRO A 100 -14.22 2.01 -23.80
C PRO A 100 -13.18 2.22 -22.69
N LEU A 101 -12.18 1.33 -22.56
CA LEU A 101 -11.13 1.46 -21.55
C LEU A 101 -10.21 2.64 -21.86
N MET A 102 -9.86 2.82 -23.14
CA MET A 102 -9.05 3.96 -23.59
C MET A 102 -9.78 5.30 -23.40
N ALA A 103 -11.09 5.32 -23.66
CA ALA A 103 -11.94 6.48 -23.42
C ALA A 103 -12.00 6.82 -21.92
N GLN A 104 -12.10 5.81 -21.05
CA GLN A 104 -12.08 5.98 -19.59
C GLN A 104 -10.74 6.51 -19.10
N ASP A 105 -9.60 5.98 -19.58
CA ASP A 105 -8.26 6.52 -19.28
C ASP A 105 -8.19 8.02 -19.63
N THR A 106 -8.62 8.36 -20.84
CA THR A 106 -8.60 9.75 -21.33
C THR A 106 -9.51 10.66 -20.52
N TRP A 107 -10.71 10.18 -20.17
CA TRP A 107 -11.68 10.95 -19.40
C TRP A 107 -11.17 11.23 -17.97
N LEU A 108 -10.68 10.21 -17.27
CA LEU A 108 -10.18 10.36 -15.90
C LEU A 108 -8.92 11.26 -15.88
N ALA A 109 -8.01 11.12 -16.84
CA ALA A 109 -6.82 11.98 -16.96
C ALA A 109 -7.16 13.47 -17.11
N LYS A 110 -8.20 13.78 -17.88
CA LYS A 110 -8.63 15.17 -18.14
C LYS A 110 -9.13 15.86 -16.87
N LEU A 111 -9.63 15.13 -15.90
CA LEU A 111 -10.05 15.71 -14.60
C LEU A 111 -8.88 16.40 -13.90
N PHE A 112 -7.66 15.88 -14.06
CA PHE A 112 -6.45 16.41 -13.45
C PHE A 112 -5.77 17.52 -14.27
N SER A 113 -6.29 17.84 -15.46
CA SER A 113 -5.79 18.99 -16.25
C SER A 113 -6.27 20.34 -15.72
N GLY A 114 -7.26 20.34 -14.81
CA GLY A 114 -7.79 21.53 -14.15
C GLY A 114 -7.52 21.51 -12.65
N ASP A 115 -8.21 22.38 -11.93
CA ASP A 115 -8.16 22.43 -10.48
C ASP A 115 -8.96 21.29 -9.87
N VAL A 116 -8.33 20.54 -8.98
CA VAL A 116 -8.98 19.47 -8.22
C VAL A 116 -9.06 19.91 -6.75
N THR A 117 -10.25 19.84 -6.15
CA THR A 117 -10.41 20.06 -4.71
C THR A 117 -10.57 18.73 -3.97
N ILE A 118 -10.02 18.67 -2.77
CA ILE A 118 -9.97 17.48 -1.93
C ILE A 118 -10.99 17.65 -0.80
N GLY A 119 -12.02 16.82 -0.81
CA GLY A 119 -12.92 16.64 0.33
C GLY A 119 -12.38 15.56 1.27
N ARG A 120 -12.70 15.69 2.57
CA ARG A 120 -12.29 14.74 3.62
C ARG A 120 -13.53 14.04 4.19
N ASP A 121 -13.35 12.79 4.60
CA ASP A 121 -14.32 11.96 5.32
C ASP A 121 -15.74 11.94 4.73
N PRO A 122 -15.96 11.26 3.58
CA PRO A 122 -15.00 10.41 2.85
C PRO A 122 -14.01 11.21 2.01
N LEU A 123 -12.86 10.59 1.69
CA LEU A 123 -11.91 11.19 0.75
C LEU A 123 -12.57 11.33 -0.61
N THR A 124 -12.62 12.56 -1.13
CA THR A 124 -13.17 12.85 -2.45
C THR A 124 -12.25 13.77 -3.24
N LEU A 125 -12.23 13.61 -4.56
CA LEU A 125 -11.61 14.54 -5.49
C LEU A 125 -12.69 15.15 -6.38
N THR A 126 -12.81 16.47 -6.38
CA THR A 126 -13.78 17.18 -7.21
C THR A 126 -13.07 17.97 -8.30
N ALA A 127 -13.42 17.70 -9.56
CA ALA A 127 -12.92 18.38 -10.74
C ALA A 127 -14.10 18.86 -11.59
N GLY A 128 -14.41 20.16 -11.53
CA GLY A 128 -15.63 20.72 -12.12
C GLY A 128 -16.86 20.04 -11.51
N ASP A 129 -17.72 19.47 -12.36
CA ASP A 129 -18.95 18.78 -11.96
C ASP A 129 -18.74 17.28 -11.68
N THR A 130 -17.49 16.80 -11.75
CA THR A 130 -17.14 15.41 -11.45
C THR A 130 -16.62 15.27 -10.03
N VAL A 131 -17.15 14.30 -9.28
CA VAL A 131 -16.66 13.92 -7.94
C VAL A 131 -16.27 12.45 -7.96
N LEU A 132 -15.02 12.17 -7.57
CA LEU A 132 -14.51 10.83 -7.33
C LEU A 132 -14.54 10.57 -5.82
N THR A 133 -15.15 9.46 -5.40
CA THR A 133 -15.02 8.96 -4.02
C THR A 133 -13.90 7.95 -3.98
N LEU A 134 -12.93 8.18 -3.09
CA LEU A 134 -11.74 7.36 -2.94
C LEU A 134 -11.80 6.58 -1.64
N THR A 135 -11.50 5.28 -1.74
CA THR A 135 -11.36 4.39 -0.59
C THR A 135 -9.95 3.82 -0.61
N PRO A 136 -9.22 3.81 0.52
CA PRO A 136 -7.91 3.17 0.58
C PRO A 136 -7.97 1.76 -0.01
N ARG A 137 -7.00 1.40 -0.83
CA ARG A 137 -7.01 0.10 -1.52
C ARG A 137 -7.09 -1.07 -0.54
N ALA A 138 -6.40 -0.96 0.60
CA ALA A 138 -6.44 -1.97 1.66
C ALA A 138 -7.83 -2.14 2.31
N ASP A 139 -8.72 -1.16 2.22
CA ASP A 139 -10.10 -1.28 2.73
C ASP A 139 -11.02 -1.96 1.70
N VAL A 140 -10.71 -1.84 0.40
CA VAL A 140 -11.45 -2.49 -0.69
C VAL A 140 -10.96 -3.92 -0.93
N HIS A 141 -9.64 -4.10 -0.95
CA HIS A 141 -8.93 -5.36 -1.12
C HIS A 141 -8.06 -5.62 0.11
N PRO A 142 -8.66 -6.11 1.22
CA PRO A 142 -7.92 -6.35 2.44
C PRO A 142 -6.93 -7.50 2.28
N ASP A 143 -5.82 -7.39 3.02
CA ASP A 143 -4.79 -8.43 3.06
C ASP A 143 -5.34 -9.76 3.58
N THR A 144 -4.92 -10.83 2.92
CA THR A 144 -5.25 -12.19 3.32
C THR A 144 -4.55 -12.51 4.64
N THR A 145 -5.23 -13.22 5.53
CA THR A 145 -4.62 -13.62 6.80
C THR A 145 -3.42 -14.54 6.57
N LEU A 146 -2.27 -14.25 7.20
CA LEU A 146 -1.09 -15.11 7.12
C LEU A 146 -1.38 -16.55 7.57
N LEU A 147 -2.03 -16.68 8.74
CA LEU A 147 -2.26 -17.95 9.42
C LEU A 147 -3.47 -18.69 8.84
N GLY A 148 -3.35 -20.01 8.68
CA GLY A 148 -4.43 -20.86 8.18
C GLY A 148 -4.65 -20.80 6.66
N THR A 149 -3.98 -19.89 5.97
CA THR A 149 -4.00 -19.79 4.50
C THR A 149 -3.02 -20.77 3.88
N ALA A 150 -3.43 -21.38 2.76
CA ALA A 150 -2.55 -22.13 1.89
C ALA A 150 -1.88 -21.15 0.91
N TRP A 151 -0.56 -21.02 1.01
CA TRP A 151 0.25 -20.11 0.22
C TRP A 151 1.02 -20.92 -0.82
N ALA A 152 0.62 -20.85 -2.08
CA ALA A 152 1.30 -21.51 -3.19
C ALA A 152 2.49 -20.68 -3.66
N LEU A 153 3.69 -21.26 -3.73
CA LEU A 153 4.90 -20.59 -4.17
C LEU A 153 4.74 -20.14 -5.62
N ASP A 154 4.94 -18.84 -5.88
CA ASP A 154 4.77 -18.21 -7.19
C ASP A 154 6.12 -17.76 -7.78
N GLY A 155 7.14 -17.52 -6.94
CA GLY A 155 8.45 -17.09 -7.40
C GLY A 155 9.55 -17.08 -6.35
N LEU A 156 10.79 -16.94 -6.82
CA LEU A 156 12.00 -16.83 -6.02
C LEU A 156 12.63 -15.45 -6.21
N ILE A 157 13.00 -14.79 -5.11
CA ILE A 157 13.56 -13.44 -5.11
C ILE A 157 15.08 -13.52 -4.93
N GLU A 158 15.81 -12.76 -5.76
CA GLU A 158 17.23 -12.50 -5.61
C GLU A 158 17.53 -11.01 -5.91
N GLY A 159 17.84 -10.24 -4.87
CA GLY A 159 17.92 -8.79 -4.94
C GLY A 159 16.60 -8.19 -5.41
N ASP A 160 16.66 -7.42 -6.50
CA ASP A 160 15.51 -6.73 -7.09
C ASP A 160 14.83 -7.57 -8.19
N SER A 161 15.17 -8.85 -8.31
CA SER A 161 14.66 -9.75 -9.35
C SER A 161 13.81 -10.86 -8.77
N VAL A 162 12.71 -11.18 -9.47
CA VAL A 162 11.87 -12.36 -9.20
C VAL A 162 12.00 -13.32 -10.37
N SER A 163 12.25 -14.60 -10.07
CA SER A 163 12.38 -15.67 -11.04
C SER A 163 11.28 -16.71 -10.85
N SER A 164 10.91 -17.38 -11.96
CA SER A 164 9.91 -18.43 -11.97
C SER A 164 10.38 -19.69 -11.25
N ILE A 165 9.45 -20.45 -10.69
CA ILE A 165 9.75 -21.76 -10.11
C ILE A 165 9.81 -22.86 -11.19
N PRO A 166 10.64 -23.91 -11.01
CA PRO A 166 10.64 -25.08 -11.87
C PRO A 166 9.28 -25.79 -11.89
N ALA A 167 8.91 -26.31 -13.07
CA ALA A 167 7.70 -27.12 -13.23
C ALA A 167 7.67 -28.32 -12.28
N GLY A 168 6.46 -28.73 -11.87
CA GLY A 168 6.25 -29.85 -10.96
C GLY A 168 5.02 -29.65 -10.09
N PRO A 169 4.85 -30.49 -9.05
CA PRO A 169 3.78 -30.31 -8.08
C PRO A 169 3.87 -28.93 -7.41
N PRO A 170 2.71 -28.31 -7.09
CA PRO A 170 2.67 -27.02 -6.42
C PRO A 170 3.37 -27.11 -5.06
N VAL A 171 4.20 -26.12 -4.76
CA VAL A 171 4.86 -25.99 -3.46
C VAL A 171 3.97 -25.12 -2.60
N VAL A 172 3.41 -25.67 -1.52
CA VAL A 172 2.41 -24.96 -0.71
C VAL A 172 2.89 -24.85 0.73
N LEU A 173 2.98 -23.62 1.21
CA LEU A 173 3.26 -23.24 2.58
C LEU A 173 1.94 -23.07 3.34
N THR A 174 1.87 -23.63 4.54
CA THR A 174 0.79 -23.37 5.50
C THR A 174 1.40 -23.03 6.85
N LEU A 175 0.94 -21.94 7.46
CA LEU A 175 1.39 -21.50 8.78
C LEU A 175 0.27 -21.57 9.80
N SER A 176 0.64 -21.99 11.00
CA SER A 176 -0.13 -21.89 12.24
C SER A 176 0.63 -21.02 13.24
N LYS A 177 0.02 -20.72 14.39
CA LYS A 177 0.65 -19.88 15.43
C LYS A 177 2.00 -20.40 15.96
N ARG A 178 2.31 -21.68 15.76
CA ARG A 178 3.49 -22.35 16.33
C ARG A 178 4.26 -23.21 15.35
N SER A 179 3.68 -23.54 14.20
CA SER A 179 4.29 -24.44 13.23
C SER A 179 3.98 -24.02 11.81
N ALA A 180 4.85 -24.43 10.89
CA ALA A 180 4.66 -24.28 9.47
C ALA A 180 5.04 -25.58 8.75
N SER A 181 4.41 -25.81 7.60
CA SER A 181 4.72 -26.92 6.70
C SER A 181 4.79 -26.43 5.26
N VAL A 182 5.79 -26.89 4.51
CA VAL A 182 5.85 -26.73 3.07
C VAL A 182 5.74 -28.10 2.40
N THR A 183 4.68 -28.26 1.63
CA THR A 183 4.40 -29.47 0.85
C THR A 183 4.82 -29.27 -0.61
N GLY A 184 4.90 -30.36 -1.39
CA GLY A 184 5.33 -30.32 -2.79
C GLY A 184 6.83 -30.20 -3.01
N LEU A 185 7.60 -29.88 -1.96
CA LEU A 185 9.05 -30.04 -1.96
C LEU A 185 9.43 -31.53 -2.00
N CYS A 186 10.58 -31.81 -2.61
CA CYS A 186 11.11 -33.15 -2.75
C CYS A 186 11.43 -33.81 -1.42
N ASN A 187 11.99 -33.06 -0.46
CA ASN A 187 12.32 -33.58 0.86
C ASN A 187 11.33 -33.20 1.96
N GLY A 188 10.24 -32.53 1.59
CA GLY A 188 9.34 -31.86 2.53
C GLY A 188 10.05 -30.80 3.37
N PHE A 189 9.26 -29.97 4.06
CA PHE A 189 9.77 -29.06 5.07
C PHE A 189 8.72 -28.85 6.15
N GLY A 190 9.16 -28.89 7.40
CA GLY A 190 8.35 -28.55 8.56
C GLY A 190 9.22 -27.78 9.54
N ALA A 191 8.63 -26.80 10.23
CA ALA A 191 9.32 -25.98 11.21
C ALA A 191 8.39 -25.60 12.35
N ASP A 192 8.94 -25.44 13.55
CA ASP A 192 8.32 -24.60 14.56
C ASP A 192 8.54 -23.14 14.18
N VAL A 193 7.57 -22.27 14.43
CA VAL A 193 7.65 -20.84 14.11
C VAL A 193 7.30 -19.96 15.30
N THR A 194 7.96 -18.81 15.37
CA THR A 194 7.60 -17.71 16.28
C THR A 194 7.40 -16.46 15.44
N LEU A 195 6.26 -15.80 15.61
CA LEU A 195 5.93 -14.54 14.94
C LEU A 195 6.19 -13.38 15.88
N THR A 196 6.97 -12.39 15.44
CA THR A 196 7.25 -11.16 16.18
C THR A 196 7.14 -9.97 15.24
N GLY A 197 6.05 -9.21 15.34
CA GLY A 197 5.79 -8.13 14.39
C GLY A 197 5.64 -8.67 12.96
N ASP A 198 6.46 -8.15 12.06
CA ASP A 198 6.60 -8.52 10.65
C ASP A 198 7.71 -9.58 10.41
N GLU A 199 8.21 -10.23 11.47
CA GLU A 199 9.23 -11.28 11.38
C GLU A 199 8.67 -12.65 11.75
N ILE A 200 9.10 -13.67 11.00
CA ILE A 200 8.88 -15.09 11.30
C ILE A 200 10.25 -15.72 11.55
N THR A 201 10.43 -16.26 12.75
CA THR A 201 11.60 -17.08 13.09
C THR A 201 11.23 -18.55 12.94
N TRP A 202 11.98 -19.25 12.09
CA TRP A 202 11.80 -20.64 11.71
C TRP A 202 12.82 -21.51 12.45
N THR A 203 12.34 -22.57 13.08
CA THR A 203 13.17 -23.64 13.62
C THR A 203 12.88 -24.92 12.82
N PRO A 204 13.65 -25.19 11.75
CA PRO A 204 13.43 -26.35 10.91
C PRO A 204 13.52 -27.65 11.69
N GLY A 205 12.56 -28.54 11.46
CA GLY A 205 12.57 -29.90 11.99
C GLY A 205 13.39 -30.87 11.15
N MET A 206 13.25 -32.15 11.44
CA MET A 206 13.82 -33.20 10.60
C MET A 206 13.16 -33.20 9.21
N ARG A 207 13.98 -33.45 8.20
CA ARG A 207 13.55 -33.61 6.80
C ARG A 207 14.17 -34.87 6.22
N THR A 208 13.61 -35.37 5.12
CA THR A 208 14.29 -36.40 4.35
C THR A 208 15.50 -35.81 3.64
N LEU A 209 16.45 -36.66 3.24
CA LEU A 209 17.62 -36.28 2.45
C LEU A 209 17.76 -37.21 1.25
N ILE A 210 16.67 -37.36 0.50
CA ILE A 210 16.65 -38.10 -0.75
C ILE A 210 17.10 -37.19 -1.89
N ALA A 211 17.78 -37.79 -2.87
CA ALA A 211 18.09 -37.11 -4.12
C ALA A 211 16.81 -36.98 -4.96
N CYS A 212 16.51 -35.77 -5.39
CA CYS A 212 15.39 -35.53 -6.30
C CYS A 212 15.72 -36.02 -7.70
N ALA A 213 14.74 -36.59 -8.39
CA ALA A 213 14.92 -37.05 -9.77
C ALA A 213 15.25 -35.88 -10.72
N ASP A 214 14.65 -34.71 -10.48
CA ASP A 214 14.90 -33.49 -11.23
C ASP A 214 15.90 -32.59 -10.47
N PRO A 215 17.08 -32.26 -11.05
CA PRO A 215 18.04 -31.33 -10.48
C PRO A 215 17.45 -29.94 -10.17
N ALA A 216 16.52 -29.44 -10.98
CA ALA A 216 15.88 -28.16 -10.74
C ALA A 216 15.01 -28.20 -9.47
N ARG A 217 14.34 -29.33 -9.21
CA ARG A 217 13.58 -29.54 -7.97
C ARG A 217 14.49 -29.76 -6.76
N GLN A 218 15.65 -30.39 -6.94
CA GLN A 218 16.67 -30.47 -5.89
C GLN A 218 17.18 -29.06 -5.50
N GLN A 219 17.41 -28.20 -6.49
CA GLN A 219 17.81 -26.82 -6.24
C GLN A 219 16.71 -26.03 -5.54
N LEU A 220 15.46 -26.14 -6.00
CA LEU A 220 14.31 -25.48 -5.35
C LEU A 220 14.16 -25.90 -3.88
N ASP A 221 14.25 -27.21 -3.62
CA ASP A 221 14.19 -27.80 -2.26
C ASP A 221 15.30 -27.24 -1.35
N THR A 222 16.49 -27.01 -1.90
CA THR A 222 17.62 -26.41 -1.19
C THR A 222 17.38 -24.93 -0.94
N THR A 223 16.99 -24.17 -1.97
CA THR A 223 16.73 -22.72 -1.89
C THR A 223 15.62 -22.39 -0.89
N VAL A 224 14.45 -23.05 -0.99
CA VAL A 224 13.32 -22.80 -0.07
C VAL A 224 13.72 -23.10 1.37
N SER A 225 14.32 -24.26 1.63
CA SER A 225 14.74 -24.61 3.00
C SER A 225 15.84 -23.70 3.56
N GLY A 226 16.72 -23.17 2.70
CA GLY A 226 17.76 -22.22 3.10
C GLY A 226 17.20 -20.84 3.47
N ILE A 227 16.23 -20.34 2.70
CA ILE A 227 15.58 -19.05 2.98
C ILE A 227 14.76 -19.13 4.28
N LEU A 228 14.05 -20.24 4.48
CA LEU A 228 13.25 -20.51 5.68
C LEU A 228 14.08 -21.02 6.87
N ALA A 229 15.39 -20.77 6.89
CA ALA A 229 16.25 -21.06 8.03
C ALA A 229 16.59 -19.76 8.76
N GLY A 230 16.29 -19.69 10.06
CA GLY A 230 16.52 -18.48 10.86
C GLY A 230 15.32 -17.55 10.82
N ALA A 231 15.52 -16.27 10.53
CA ALA A 231 14.47 -15.26 10.53
C ALA A 231 14.19 -14.75 9.11
N THR A 232 12.91 -14.56 8.79
CA THR A 232 12.46 -13.88 7.57
C THR A 232 11.54 -12.73 7.96
N SER A 233 11.71 -11.56 7.36
CA SER A 233 10.62 -10.59 7.34
C SER A 233 9.53 -11.04 6.38
N TYR A 234 8.29 -10.64 6.62
CA TYR A 234 7.17 -10.91 5.73
C TYR A 234 6.33 -9.66 5.47
N THR A 235 5.80 -9.57 4.26
CA THR A 235 4.73 -8.64 3.90
C THR A 235 3.61 -9.41 3.24
N ILE A 236 2.37 -8.93 3.41
CA ILE A 236 1.22 -9.40 2.66
C ILE A 236 0.65 -8.20 1.93
N GLU A 237 0.40 -8.37 0.65
CA GLU A 237 -0.33 -7.41 -0.18
C GLU A 237 -1.46 -8.19 -0.86
N GLU A 238 -2.69 -7.94 -0.41
CA GLU A 238 -3.89 -8.65 -0.87
C GLU A 238 -3.74 -10.18 -0.72
N ALA A 239 -3.54 -10.89 -1.83
CA ALA A 239 -3.37 -12.33 -1.90
C ALA A 239 -1.91 -12.76 -2.13
N THR A 240 -0.94 -11.86 -1.96
CA THR A 240 0.49 -12.14 -2.17
C THR A 240 1.24 -12.07 -0.84
N LEU A 241 1.91 -13.16 -0.47
CA LEU A 241 2.83 -13.21 0.67
C LEU A 241 4.26 -13.15 0.15
N THR A 242 5.05 -12.21 0.64
CA THR A 242 6.48 -12.12 0.38
C THR A 242 7.24 -12.42 1.65
N LEU A 243 8.17 -13.37 1.59
CA LEU A 243 9.12 -13.67 2.66
C LEU A 243 10.53 -13.29 2.21
N THR A 244 11.28 -12.55 3.02
CA THR A 244 12.66 -12.14 2.68
C THR A 244 13.65 -12.46 3.79
N ASN A 245 14.81 -12.97 3.38
CA ASN A 245 15.98 -13.23 4.21
C ASN A 245 17.21 -12.60 3.53
N GLY A 246 17.58 -11.40 3.96
CA GLY A 246 18.61 -10.60 3.30
C GLY A 246 18.21 -10.24 1.86
N LYS A 247 19.02 -10.67 0.89
CA LYS A 247 18.74 -10.45 -0.55
C LYS A 247 17.95 -11.58 -1.21
N GLN A 248 17.63 -12.64 -0.48
CA GLN A 248 16.87 -13.77 -1.00
C GLN A 248 15.45 -13.74 -0.47
N GLY A 249 14.52 -14.31 -1.21
CA GLY A 249 13.14 -14.37 -0.75
C GLY A 249 12.27 -15.31 -1.57
N LEU A 250 11.03 -15.43 -1.13
CA LEU A 250 10.00 -16.28 -1.72
C LEU A 250 8.74 -15.43 -1.84
N THR A 251 8.09 -15.48 -2.99
CA THR A 251 6.76 -14.92 -3.15
C THR A 251 5.76 -16.06 -3.33
N PHE A 252 4.63 -15.95 -2.63
CA PHE A 252 3.54 -16.91 -2.65
C PHE A 252 2.23 -16.20 -2.97
N ARG A 253 1.29 -16.95 -3.53
CA ARG A 253 -0.09 -16.53 -3.73
C ARG A 253 -1.03 -17.36 -2.88
N ALA A 254 -2.03 -16.72 -2.27
CA ALA A 254 -3.09 -17.44 -1.58
C ALA A 254 -3.85 -18.34 -2.57
N SER A 255 -4.09 -19.59 -2.18
CA SER A 255 -4.77 -20.62 -2.99
C SER A 255 -6.11 -21.04 -2.39
#